data_AF-A0AAW4YCK2-F1
#
_entry.id   AF-A0AAW4YCK2-F1
#
_cell.length_a   1.000
_cell.length_b   1.000
_cell.length_c   1.000
_cell.angle_alpha   90.00
_cell.angle_beta   90.00
_cell.angle_gamma   90.00
#
_symmetry.space_group_name_H-M   'P 1'
#
loop_
_entity.id
_entity.type
_entity.pdbx_description
1 polymer ?
#
loop_
_entity_poly.entity_id
_entity_poly.type
_entity_poly.pdbx_seq_one_letter_code
_entity_poly.pdbx_strand_id
1 'polypeptide(L)' 'MSLVYLLIAILVIMAMILLTSKRRAMAKYAGYIALTAPVIASIYFLLQVPSVIKQHYLSVSIPWMTSLDINVDLRLDG' A
#
# COMPACT_ATOMS: atom_id res chain seq x y z
N MET A 1 1.57 -5.84 -11.41
CA MET A 1 0.63 -5.78 -10.27
C MET A 1 0.53 -4.32 -9.84
N SER A 2 -0.64 -3.68 -9.97
CA SER A 2 -0.82 -2.23 -9.75
C SER A 2 -0.46 -1.78 -8.32
N LEU A 3 0.13 -0.58 -8.18
CA LEU A 3 0.40 0.11 -6.89
C LEU A 3 -0.86 0.23 -6.03
N VAL A 4 -2.02 0.29 -6.67
CA VAL A 4 -3.33 0.33 -6.01
C VAL A 4 -3.56 -0.91 -5.16
N TYR A 5 -3.12 -2.09 -5.59
CA TYR A 5 -3.27 -3.31 -4.80
C TYR A 5 -2.39 -3.29 -3.54
N LEU A 6 -1.18 -2.73 -3.64
CA LEU A 6 -0.32 -2.55 -2.47
C LEU A 6 -0.97 -1.58 -1.47
N LEU A 7 -1.50 -0.45 -1.96
CA LEU A 7 -2.19 0.52 -1.13
C LEU A 7 -3.39 -0.10 -0.39
N ILE A 8 -4.24 -0.84 -1.12
CA ILE A 8 -5.40 -1.53 -0.54
C ILE A 8 -4.94 -2.53 0.52
N ALA A 9 -3.90 -3.33 0.24
CA ALA A 9 -3.38 -4.31 1.19
C ALA A 9 -2.90 -3.63 2.49
N ILE A 10 -2.17 -2.51 2.39
CA ILE A 10 -1.69 -1.75 3.55
C ILE A 10 -2.87 -1.18 4.35
N LEU A 11 -3.88 -0.60 3.68
CA LEU A 11 -5.08 -0.06 4.35
C LEU A 11 -5.86 -1.16 5.09
N VAL A 12 -5.98 -2.34 4.49
CA VAL A 12 -6.61 -3.51 5.13
C VAL A 12 -5.82 -3.93 6.38
N ILE A 13 -4.49 -3.98 6.30
CA ILE A 13 -3.64 -4.30 7.45
C ILE A 13 -3.81 -3.24 8.56
N MET A 14 -3.82 -1.95 8.22
CA MET A 14 -4.07 -0.86 9.18
C MET A 14 -5.44 -1.00 9.86
N ALA A 15 -6.49 -1.33 9.11
CA ALA A 15 -7.82 -1.58 9.67
C ALA A 15 -7.82 -2.78 10.63
N MET A 16 -7.14 -3.88 10.29
CA MET A 16 -7.00 -5.02 11.18
C MET A 16 -6.27 -4.67 12.48
N ILE A 17 -5.19 -3.87 12.41
CA ILE A 17 -4.46 -3.39 13.59
C ILE A 17 -5.37 -2.57 14.49
N LEU A 18 -6.13 -1.63 13.92
CA LEU A 18 -7.09 -0.80 14.67
C LEU A 18 -8.14 -1.64 15.39
N LEU A 19 -8.67 -2.67 14.74
CA LEU A 19 -9.68 -3.57 15.33
C LEU A 19 -9.09 -4.48 16.41
N THR A 20 -7.89 -5.00 16.20
CA THR A 20 -7.22 -5.92 17.13
C THR A 20 -6.64 -5.21 18.35
N SER A 21 -6.13 -3.99 18.20
CA SER A 21 -5.53 -3.22 19.30
C SER A 21 -6.57 -2.74 20.32
N LYS A 22 -7.83 -2.53 19.92
CA LYS A 22 -8.93 -2.16 20.83
C LYS A 22 -9.27 -3.24 21.86
N ARG A 23 -8.95 -4.52 21.60
CA ARG A 23 -9.24 -5.63 22.52
C ARG A 23 -7.95 -6.01 23.26
N ARG A 24 -7.94 -5.85 24.59
CA ARG A 24 -6.74 -6.10 25.44
C ARG A 24 -6.13 -7.50 25.27
N ALA A 25 -6.94 -8.51 24.97
CA ALA A 25 -6.48 -9.87 24.68
C ALA A 25 -5.79 -10.01 23.32
N MET A 26 -6.19 -9.21 22.32
CA MET A 26 -5.70 -9.28 20.94
C MET A 26 -4.60 -8.25 20.63
N ALA A 27 -4.38 -7.28 21.51
CA ALA A 27 -3.37 -6.23 21.36
C ALA A 27 -1.94 -6.80 21.18
N LYS A 28 -1.65 -7.97 21.76
CA LYS A 28 -0.35 -8.67 21.57
C LYS A 28 -0.13 -9.11 20.12
N TYR A 29 -1.19 -9.44 19.39
CA TYR A 29 -1.12 -9.87 17.99
C TYR A 29 -1.09 -8.68 17.01
N ALA A 30 -1.60 -7.52 17.42
CA ALA A 30 -1.61 -6.32 16.59
C ALA A 30 -0.19 -5.93 16.11
N GLY A 31 0.83 -6.07 16.98
CA GLY A 31 2.23 -5.82 16.61
C GLY A 31 2.76 -6.79 15.54
N TYR A 32 2.45 -8.08 15.65
CA TYR A 32 2.85 -9.06 14.64
C TYR A 32 2.15 -8.82 13.30
N ILE A 33 0.87 -8.44 13.33
CA ILE A 33 0.12 -8.06 12.13
C ILE A 33 0.72 -6.79 11.50
N ALA A 34 1.09 -5.81 12.32
CA ALA A 34 1.72 -4.57 11.86
C ALA A 34 3.04 -4.80 11.13
N LEU A 35 3.83 -5.78 11.55
CA LEU A 35 5.09 -6.14 10.89
C LEU A 35 4.89 -6.73 9.49
N THR A 36 3.72 -7.28 9.17
CA THR A 36 3.47 -7.84 7.83
C THR A 36 3.38 -6.76 6.76
N ALA A 37 2.88 -5.56 7.08
CA ALA A 37 2.77 -4.44 6.15
C ALA A 37 4.13 -4.00 5.56
N PRO A 38 5.15 -3.62 6.37
CA PRO A 38 6.44 -3.21 5.83
C PRO A 38 7.16 -4.35 5.10
N VAL A 39 6.99 -5.61 5.52
CA VAL A 39 7.58 -6.77 4.85
C VAL A 39 6.99 -6.95 3.44
N ILE A 40 5.66 -6.96 3.31
CA ILE A 40 4.98 -7.08 2.01
C ILE A 40 5.35 -5.91 1.10
N ALA A 41 5.36 -4.69 1.63
CA ALA A 41 5.77 -3.50 0.89
C ALA A 41 7.21 -3.60 0.39
N SER A 42 8.13 -4.05 1.24
CA SER A 42 9.54 -4.21 0.88
C SER A 42 9.72 -5.22 -0.26
N ILE A 43 9.05 -6.38 -0.16
CA ILE A 43 9.09 -7.40 -1.21
C ILE A 43 8.54 -6.84 -2.53
N TYR A 44 7.39 -6.14 -2.49
CA TYR A 44 6.79 -5.55 -3.67
C TYR A 44 7.73 -4.53 -4.34
N PHE A 45 8.30 -3.60 -3.57
CA PHE A 45 9.18 -2.57 -4.12
C PHE A 45 10.47 -3.17 -4.69
N LEU A 46 11.07 -4.16 -4.02
CA LEU A 46 12.25 -4.87 -4.54
C LEU A 46 11.97 -5.56 -5.88
N LEU A 47 10.81 -6.20 -6.02
CA LEU A 47 10.41 -6.84 -7.28
C LEU A 47 10.16 -5.82 -8.41
N GLN A 48 9.86 -4.56 -8.06
CA GLN A 48 9.54 -3.51 -9.01
C GLN A 48 10.79 -2.73 -9.49
N VAL A 49 11.92 -2.85 -8.79
CA VAL A 49 13.21 -2.22 -9.17
C VAL A 49 13.59 -2.47 -10.64
N PRO A 50 13.53 -3.70 -11.19
CA PRO A 50 13.90 -3.95 -12.59
C PRO A 50 13.02 -3.22 -13.60
N SER A 51 11.74 -2.99 -13.27
CA SER A 51 10.80 -2.26 -14.11
C SER A 51 11.04 -0.76 -14.07
N VAL A 52 11.35 -0.21 -12.89
CA VAL A 52 11.69 1.22 -12.73
C VAL A 52 12.99 1.55 -13.49
N ILE A 53 14.00 0.68 -13.42
CA ILE A 53 15.28 0.84 -14.15
C ILE A 53 15.06 0.89 -15.67
N LYS A 54 14.07 0.13 -16.19
CA LYS A 54 13.72 0.13 -17.62
C LYS A 54 12.83 1.31 -18.03
N GLN A 55 12.71 2.34 -17.19
CA GLN A 55 11.81 3.50 -17.36
C GLN A 55 10.35 3.11 -17.62
N HIS A 56 9.95 1.89 -17.27
CA HIS A 56 8.54 1.50 -17.28
C HIS A 56 7.95 1.99 -15.96
N TYR A 57 7.63 3.28 -15.94
CA TYR A 57 6.97 3.90 -14.80
C TYR A 57 5.62 3.22 -14.58
N LEU A 58 5.43 2.64 -13.40
CA LEU A 58 4.09 2.29 -12.96
C LEU A 58 3.43 3.59 -12.51
N SER A 59 2.56 4.11 -13.37
CA SER A 59 1.67 5.22 -13.05
C SER A 59 0.24 4.73 -13.12
N VAL A 60 -0.55 5.06 -12.10
CA VAL A 60 -1.98 4.81 -12.06
C VAL A 60 -2.66 6.09 -11.63
N SER A 61 -3.52 6.61 -12.50
CA SER A 61 -4.36 7.76 -12.21
C SER A 61 -5.76 7.30 -11.87
N ILE A 62 -6.29 7.72 -10.73
CA ILE A 62 -7.66 7.46 -10.30
C ILE A 62 -8.40 8.79 -10.23
N PRO A 63 -9.43 9.02 -11.07
CA PRO A 63 -10.19 10.26 -11.01
C PRO A 63 -10.97 10.35 -9.70
N TRP A 64 -10.78 11.43 -8.95
CA TRP A 64 -11.47 11.65 -7.68
C TRP A 64 -12.59 12.68 -7.81
N MET A 65 -12.30 13.84 -8.40
CA MET A 65 -13.31 14.87 -8.69
C MET A 65 -13.13 15.37 -10.12
N THR A 66 -13.82 14.70 -11.05
CA THR A 66 -13.71 14.97 -12.49
C THR A 66 -14.19 16.36 -12.88
N SER A 67 -15.14 16.94 -12.14
CA SER A 67 -15.64 18.31 -12.39
C SER A 67 -14.60 19.40 -12.11
N LEU A 68 -13.62 19.11 -11.26
CA LEU A 68 -12.51 20.01 -10.93
C LEU A 68 -11.17 19.50 -11.49
N ASP A 69 -11.20 18.44 -12.32
CA ASP A 69 -10.02 17.75 -12.86
C ASP A 69 -9.02 17.29 -11.76
N ILE A 70 -9.53 16.85 -10.62
CA ILE A 70 -8.72 16.36 -9.50
C ILE A 70 -8.57 14.83 -9.60
N ASN A 71 -7.34 14.39 -9.75
CA ASN A 71 -6.96 12.97 -9.85
C ASN A 71 -6.03 12.56 -8.70
N VAL A 72 -6.15 11.31 -8.27
CA VAL A 72 -5.20 10.67 -7.36
C VAL A 72 -4.23 9.88 -8.21
N ASP A 73 -3.02 10.42 -8.36
CA ASP A 73 -1.96 9.79 -9.13
C ASP A 73 -1.00 9.03 -8.23
N LEU A 74 -0.91 7.72 -8.46
CA LEU A 74 0.05 6.82 -7.84
C LEU A 74 1.15 6.55 -8.84
N ARG A 75 2.33 7.11 -8.60
CA ARG A 75 3.51 6.89 -9.43
C ARG A 75 4.62 6.27 -8.59
N LEU A 76 5.28 5.27 -9.17
CA LEU A 76 6.53 4.73 -8.64
C LEU A 76 7.66 5.09 -9.61
N ASP A 77 8.49 6.03 -9.19
CA ASP A 77 9.78 6.38 -9.75
C ASP A 77 10.93 5.89 -8.84
N GLY A 78 12.17 6.14 -9.25
CA GLY A 78 13.39 5.69 -8.58
C GLY A 78 14.23 6.84 -8.06
#